data_AF-W6JWQ0-F1
#
_entry.id   AF-W6JWQ0-F1
#
_cell.length_a   1.000
_cell.length_b   1.000
_cell.length_c   1.000
_cell.angle_alpha   90.00
_cell.angle_beta   90.00
_cell.angle_gamma   90.00
#
_symmetry.space_group_name_H-M   'P 1'
#
loop_
_entity.id
_entity.type
_entity.pdbx_description
1 polymer ?
#
loop_
_entity_poly.entity_id
_entity_poly.type
_entity_poly.pdbx_seq_one_letter_code
_entity_poly.pdbx_strand_id
1 'polypeptide(L)'
;MAAIARLRPLVVSWREEEGYPTAVTYQGTSNVTSWLAAPAAIALHEELGWERVRAHGIRLAEQGGQIVADALGTKPIPGDPVPMRLVPFECEERFAAMAAIREAHPVELAITEYAGDHFVRVSAHLYNTREDYVALARACAAYVTHN
;
A
#
# COMPACT_ATOMS: atom_id res chain seq x y z
N MET A 1 6.34 -30.69 35.34
CA MET A 1 6.34 -29.22 35.15
C MET A 1 6.25 -28.97 33.66
N ALA A 2 5.15 -28.39 33.19
CA ALA A 2 4.97 -28.09 31.77
C ALA A 2 6.10 -27.16 31.31
N ALA A 3 6.81 -27.54 30.25
CA ALA A 3 7.80 -26.69 29.64
C ALA A 3 7.11 -25.37 29.26
N ILE A 4 7.60 -24.24 29.79
CA ILE A 4 7.11 -22.93 29.40
C ILE A 4 7.34 -22.81 27.88
N ALA A 5 6.26 -22.78 27.12
CA ALA A 5 6.34 -22.51 25.68
C ALA A 5 7.09 -21.18 25.49
N ARG A 6 8.19 -21.19 24.72
CA ARG A 6 9.03 -20.00 24.45
C ARG A 6 8.29 -18.88 23.70
N LEU A 7 7.06 -19.15 23.26
CA LEU A 7 6.17 -18.25 22.55
C LEU A 7 4.75 -18.48 23.08
N ARG A 8 4.12 -17.45 23.63
CA ARG A 8 2.73 -17.48 24.12
C ARG A 8 1.87 -16.57 23.25
N PRO A 9 0.67 -17.00 22.80
CA PRO A 9 -0.19 -16.14 21.98
C PRO A 9 -0.77 -15.00 22.82
N LEU A 10 -0.97 -13.83 22.18
CA LEU A 10 -1.64 -12.68 22.81
C LEU A 10 -3.15 -12.90 22.98
N VAL A 11 -3.73 -13.78 22.17
CA VAL A 11 -5.13 -14.20 22.21
C VAL A 11 -5.15 -15.71 22.39
N VAL A 12 -5.68 -16.19 23.52
CA VAL A 12 -5.73 -17.62 23.83
C VAL A 12 -6.95 -18.29 23.21
N SER A 13 -6.79 -19.55 22.82
CA SER A 13 -7.88 -20.42 22.37
C SER A 13 -7.63 -21.86 22.79
N TRP A 14 -8.50 -22.78 22.43
CA TRP A 14 -8.46 -24.18 22.92
C TRP A 14 -7.22 -24.98 22.48
N ARG A 15 -6.40 -24.44 21.56
CA ARG A 15 -5.13 -25.02 21.11
C ARG A 15 -3.88 -24.36 21.71
N GLU A 16 -4.01 -23.63 22.82
CA GLU A 16 -2.88 -22.92 23.45
C GLU A 16 -1.68 -23.83 23.72
N GLU A 17 -1.93 -25.07 24.12
CA GLU A 17 -0.88 -26.02 24.51
C GLU A 17 -0.11 -26.62 23.31
N GLU A 18 -0.56 -26.39 22.06
CA GLU A 18 0.03 -26.98 20.86
C GLU A 18 1.29 -26.26 20.35
N GLY A 19 1.71 -25.14 20.97
CA GLY A 19 2.93 -24.42 20.60
C GLY A 19 2.89 -23.76 19.21
N TYR A 20 4.05 -23.36 18.66
CA TYR A 20 4.13 -22.72 17.34
C TYR A 20 4.07 -23.75 16.20
N PRO A 21 3.33 -23.49 15.10
CA PRO A 21 2.55 -22.28 14.83
C PRO A 21 1.12 -22.31 15.40
N THR A 22 0.61 -23.48 15.81
CA THR A 22 -0.82 -23.68 16.06
C THR A 22 -1.41 -22.74 17.11
N ALA A 23 -0.75 -22.58 18.24
CA ALA A 23 -1.18 -21.72 19.34
C ALA A 23 -1.25 -20.23 18.95
N VAL A 24 -0.47 -19.79 17.95
CA VAL A 24 -0.49 -18.39 17.47
C VAL A 24 -1.37 -18.18 16.24
N THR A 25 -1.66 -19.22 15.47
CA THR A 25 -2.55 -19.14 14.30
C THR A 25 -4.01 -19.37 14.65
N TYR A 26 -4.30 -20.12 15.72
CA TYR A 26 -5.65 -20.43 16.14
C TYR A 26 -6.08 -19.55 17.32
N GLN A 27 -6.70 -18.40 17.02
CA GLN A 27 -7.11 -17.39 18.01
C GLN A 27 -8.62 -17.36 18.25
N GLY A 28 -9.29 -18.51 18.03
CA GLY A 28 -10.74 -18.64 18.09
C GLY A 28 -11.40 -18.72 16.71
N THR A 29 -12.74 -18.81 16.70
CA THR A 29 -13.53 -18.92 15.48
C THR A 29 -13.34 -17.66 14.62
N SER A 30 -12.81 -17.84 13.42
CA SER A 30 -12.51 -16.76 12.48
C SER A 30 -12.85 -17.18 11.05
N ASN A 31 -13.06 -16.20 10.17
CA ASN A 31 -13.22 -16.46 8.75
C ASN A 31 -11.85 -16.72 8.11
N VAL A 32 -11.57 -17.99 7.79
CA VAL A 32 -10.29 -18.42 7.19
C VAL A 32 -10.29 -18.40 5.66
N THR A 33 -11.34 -17.89 5.01
CA THR A 33 -11.48 -17.92 3.54
C THR A 33 -10.27 -17.29 2.83
N SER A 34 -9.75 -16.16 3.33
CA SER A 34 -8.57 -15.50 2.74
C SER A 34 -7.30 -16.35 2.83
N TRP A 35 -7.14 -17.15 3.90
CA TRP A 35 -6.03 -18.08 4.05
C TRP A 35 -6.14 -19.24 3.05
N LEU A 36 -7.36 -19.75 2.84
CA LEU A 36 -7.62 -20.81 1.87
C LEU A 36 -7.44 -20.33 0.42
N ALA A 37 -7.59 -19.03 0.15
CA ALA A 37 -7.36 -18.44 -1.16
C ALA A 37 -5.87 -18.13 -1.44
N ALA A 38 -5.01 -18.07 -0.41
CA ALA A 38 -3.60 -17.70 -0.57
C ALA A 38 -2.82 -18.58 -1.58
N PRO A 39 -2.99 -19.91 -1.64
CA PRO A 39 -2.31 -20.73 -2.66
C PRO A 39 -2.65 -20.34 -4.09
N ALA A 40 -3.90 -19.93 -4.37
CA ALA A 40 -4.30 -19.49 -5.70
C ALA A 40 -3.63 -18.16 -6.08
N ALA A 41 -3.51 -17.23 -5.13
CA ALA A 41 -2.78 -15.97 -5.35
C ALA A 41 -1.27 -16.21 -5.59
N ILE A 42 -0.67 -17.14 -4.84
CA ILE A 42 0.74 -17.53 -5.02
C ILE A 42 0.96 -18.14 -6.41
N ALA A 43 0.10 -19.09 -6.82
CA ALA A 43 0.18 -19.72 -8.13
C ALA A 43 0.08 -18.69 -9.26
N LEU A 44 -0.84 -17.72 -9.17
CA LEU A 44 -0.94 -16.62 -10.13
C LEU A 44 0.37 -15.82 -10.24
N HIS A 45 1.01 -15.49 -9.11
CA HIS A 45 2.28 -14.76 -9.13
C HIS A 45 3.45 -15.60 -9.67
N GLU A 46 3.44 -16.92 -9.45
CA GLU A 46 4.40 -17.85 -10.06
C GLU A 46 4.24 -17.89 -11.58
N GLU A 47 3.01 -17.98 -12.09
CA GLU A 47 2.69 -17.95 -13.51
C GLU A 47 3.10 -16.62 -14.18
N LEU A 48 2.85 -15.49 -13.50
CA LEU A 48 3.24 -14.17 -13.99
C LEU A 48 4.75 -13.93 -13.90
N GLY A 49 5.43 -14.62 -12.98
CA GLY A 49 6.84 -14.47 -12.65
C GLY A 49 7.09 -13.36 -11.62
N TRP A 50 7.48 -13.75 -10.41
CA TRP A 50 7.71 -12.84 -9.28
C TRP A 50 8.62 -11.63 -9.59
N GLU A 51 9.77 -11.87 -10.22
CA GLU A 51 10.70 -10.79 -10.59
C GLU A 51 10.13 -9.86 -11.65
N ARG A 52 9.38 -10.41 -12.61
CA ARG A 52 8.71 -9.60 -13.64
C ARG A 52 7.67 -8.68 -13.01
N VAL A 53 6.86 -9.20 -12.09
CA VAL A 53 5.85 -8.42 -11.35
C VAL A 53 6.52 -7.31 -10.54
N ARG A 54 7.55 -7.63 -9.74
CA ARG A 54 8.29 -6.63 -8.95
C ARG A 54 8.90 -5.56 -9.83
N ALA A 55 9.66 -5.96 -10.85
CA ALA A 55 10.34 -5.02 -11.73
C ALA A 55 9.35 -4.12 -12.48
N HIS A 56 8.19 -4.64 -12.89
CA HIS A 56 7.13 -3.83 -13.49
C HIS A 56 6.58 -2.79 -12.50
N GLY A 57 6.20 -3.21 -11.30
CA GLY A 57 5.66 -2.30 -10.28
C GLY A 57 6.66 -1.22 -9.86
N ILE A 58 7.94 -1.55 -9.72
CA ILE A 58 8.99 -0.58 -9.38
C ILE A 58 9.13 0.48 -10.47
N ARG A 59 9.28 0.07 -11.73
CA ARG A 59 9.38 1.00 -12.87
C ARG A 59 8.16 1.89 -12.97
N LEU A 60 6.97 1.31 -12.78
CA LEU A 60 5.72 2.05 -12.89
C LEU A 60 5.55 3.04 -11.73
N ALA A 61 5.95 2.68 -10.52
CA ALA A 61 5.94 3.59 -9.37
C ALA A 61 6.95 4.74 -9.55
N GLU A 62 8.14 4.48 -10.11
CA GLU A 62 9.13 5.51 -10.44
C GLU A 62 8.60 6.49 -11.48
N GLN A 63 8.01 5.97 -12.57
CA GLN A 63 7.38 6.78 -13.60
C GLN A 63 6.21 7.60 -13.04
N GLY A 64 5.30 6.96 -12.29
CA GLY A 64 4.15 7.61 -11.70
C GLY A 64 4.54 8.66 -10.66
N GLY A 65 5.53 8.36 -9.81
CA GLY A 65 6.11 9.29 -8.85
C GLY A 65 6.68 10.53 -9.53
N GLN A 66 7.44 10.35 -10.62
CA GLN A 66 7.98 11.47 -11.38
C GLN A 66 6.87 12.31 -12.04
N ILE A 67 5.87 11.68 -12.65
CA ILE A 67 4.74 12.38 -13.28
C ILE A 67 3.98 13.25 -12.27
N VAL A 68 3.72 12.74 -11.06
CA VAL A 68 3.04 13.50 -10.00
C VAL A 68 3.95 14.61 -9.46
N ALA A 69 5.23 14.34 -9.24
CA ALA A 69 6.18 15.35 -8.78
C ALA A 69 6.33 16.51 -9.76
N ASP A 70 6.43 16.22 -11.07
CA ASP A 70 6.54 17.23 -12.12
C ASP A 70 5.31 18.16 -12.11
N ALA A 71 4.11 17.60 -11.94
CA ALA A 71 2.87 18.37 -11.88
C ALA A 71 2.75 19.25 -10.63
N LEU A 72 3.41 18.87 -9.54
CA LEU A 72 3.44 19.61 -8.28
C LEU A 72 4.66 20.55 -8.16
N GLY A 73 5.58 20.52 -9.12
CA GLY A 73 6.84 21.28 -9.03
C GLY A 73 7.77 20.80 -7.91
N THR A 74 7.64 19.56 -7.47
CA THR A 74 8.43 18.95 -6.39
C THR A 74 9.37 17.86 -6.91
N LYS A 75 9.92 17.04 -6.02
CA LYS A 75 10.71 15.85 -6.39
C LYS A 75 10.21 14.66 -5.56
N PRO A 76 10.16 13.44 -6.14
CA PRO A 76 9.87 12.25 -5.35
C PRO A 76 10.91 12.06 -4.25
N ILE A 77 10.47 11.57 -3.10
CA ILE A 77 11.38 11.19 -2.00
C ILE A 77 12.20 9.97 -2.44
N PRO A 78 13.55 10.02 -2.33
CA PRO A 78 14.39 8.86 -2.61
C PRO A 78 14.03 7.68 -1.70
N GLY A 79 14.08 6.46 -2.24
CA GLY A 79 13.77 5.27 -1.46
C GLY A 79 14.14 3.97 -2.18
N ASP A 80 13.90 2.86 -1.49
CA ASP A 80 14.17 1.51 -1.99
C ASP A 80 13.41 1.21 -3.29
N PRO A 81 13.89 0.25 -4.11
CA PRO A 81 13.19 -0.19 -5.31
C PRO A 81 11.97 -1.04 -4.96
N VAL A 82 10.92 -0.38 -4.47
CA VAL A 82 9.60 -0.94 -4.16
C VAL A 82 8.55 -0.32 -5.10
N PRO A 83 7.39 -0.97 -5.32
CA PRO A 83 6.33 -0.44 -6.21
C PRO A 83 5.55 0.72 -5.55
N MET A 84 6.24 1.62 -4.86
CA MET A 84 5.69 2.80 -4.21
C MET A 84 6.68 3.97 -4.26
N ARG A 85 6.16 5.20 -4.38
CA ARG A 85 6.92 6.45 -4.25
C ARG A 85 6.13 7.46 -3.43
N LEU A 86 6.83 8.24 -2.60
CA LEU A 86 6.26 9.39 -1.90
C LEU A 86 6.60 10.66 -2.68
N VAL A 87 5.61 11.53 -2.86
CA VAL A 87 5.77 12.84 -3.50
C VAL A 87 5.28 13.90 -2.54
N PRO A 88 6.08 14.93 -2.19
CA PRO A 88 5.64 16.03 -1.34
C PRO A 88 4.35 16.64 -1.86
N PHE A 89 3.42 16.91 -0.96
CA PHE A 89 2.10 17.42 -1.27
C PHE A 89 1.67 18.44 -0.23
N GLU A 90 1.10 19.55 -0.66
CA GLU A 90 0.63 20.59 0.24
C GLU A 90 -0.87 20.43 0.47
N CYS A 91 -1.26 20.24 1.73
CA CYS A 91 -2.64 20.31 2.17
C CYS A 91 -2.70 20.67 3.67
N GLU A 92 -3.81 21.23 4.12
CA GLU A 92 -4.01 21.52 5.55
C GLU A 92 -4.39 20.26 6.34
N GLU A 93 -5.35 19.49 5.81
CA GLU A 93 -5.82 18.25 6.44
C GLU A 93 -5.94 17.14 5.39
N ARG A 94 -5.19 16.05 5.61
CA ARG A 94 -5.01 15.00 4.61
C ARG A 94 -6.29 14.23 4.29
N PHE A 95 -7.18 13.99 5.25
CA PHE A 95 -8.41 13.24 5.00
C PHE A 95 -9.43 14.07 4.22
N ALA A 96 -9.55 15.35 4.54
CA ALA A 96 -10.36 16.31 3.79
C ALA A 96 -9.82 16.45 2.36
N ALA A 97 -8.50 16.56 2.16
CA ALA A 97 -7.89 16.61 0.84
C ALA A 97 -8.17 15.34 0.02
N MET A 98 -7.99 14.15 0.61
CA MET A 98 -8.32 12.88 -0.06
C MET A 98 -9.80 12.81 -0.44
N ALA A 99 -10.71 13.22 0.45
CA ALA A 99 -12.15 13.23 0.16
C ALA A 99 -12.51 14.17 -0.99
N ALA A 100 -12.00 15.41 -0.95
CA ALA A 100 -12.25 16.41 -1.98
C ALA A 100 -11.72 15.98 -3.36
N ILE A 101 -10.52 15.41 -3.42
CA ILE A 101 -9.94 14.90 -4.66
C ILE A 101 -10.78 13.75 -5.24
N ARG A 102 -11.21 12.79 -4.40
CA ARG A 102 -12.03 11.64 -4.83
C ARG A 102 -13.42 12.05 -5.30
N GLU A 103 -13.96 13.13 -4.73
CA GLU A 103 -15.26 13.68 -5.14
C GLU A 103 -15.16 14.39 -6.50
N ALA A 104 -14.09 15.14 -6.72
CA ALA A 104 -13.88 15.92 -7.94
C ALA A 104 -13.30 15.10 -9.11
N HIS A 105 -12.57 14.02 -8.82
CA HIS A 105 -11.83 13.26 -9.81
C HIS A 105 -11.99 11.75 -9.61
N PRO A 106 -12.05 10.95 -10.69
CA PRO A 106 -12.17 9.49 -10.60
C PRO A 106 -10.81 8.84 -10.29
N VAL A 107 -10.16 9.26 -9.21
CA VAL A 107 -8.88 8.71 -8.73
C VAL A 107 -8.97 8.36 -7.26
N GLU A 108 -8.33 7.25 -6.88
CA GLU A 108 -8.13 6.88 -5.49
C GLU A 108 -6.67 7.16 -5.13
N LEU A 109 -6.43 7.92 -4.06
CA LEU A 109 -5.10 8.25 -3.59
C LEU A 109 -4.99 8.14 -2.07
N ALA A 110 -3.78 7.95 -1.60
CA ALA A 110 -3.44 8.05 -0.19
C ALA A 110 -2.50 9.24 0.03
N ILE A 111 -2.88 10.13 0.96
CA ILE A 111 -2.00 11.17 1.48
C ILE A 111 -1.51 10.69 2.85
N THR A 112 -0.19 10.54 2.98
CA THR A 112 0.46 10.13 4.24
C THR A 112 1.08 11.36 4.90
N GLU A 113 1.10 11.37 6.23
CA GLU A 113 1.76 12.41 7.01
C GLU A 113 2.99 11.83 7.73
N TYR A 114 4.11 12.56 7.67
CA TYR A 114 5.29 12.24 8.46
C TYR A 114 5.96 13.52 8.92
N ALA A 115 6.20 13.64 10.24
CA ALA A 115 6.84 14.80 10.85
C ALA A 115 6.14 16.15 10.54
N GLY A 116 4.83 16.13 10.27
CA GLY A 116 4.04 17.31 9.93
C GLY A 116 3.98 17.63 8.43
N ASP A 117 4.77 16.93 7.60
CA ASP A 117 4.72 17.06 6.14
C ASP A 117 3.76 16.04 5.53
N HIS A 118 3.09 16.41 4.43
CA HIS A 118 2.19 15.53 3.68
C HIS A 118 2.81 15.05 2.38
N PHE A 119 2.44 13.82 2.00
CA PHE A 119 2.95 13.15 0.82
C PHE A 119 1.85 12.38 0.11
N VAL A 120 1.70 12.59 -1.20
CA VAL A 120 0.95 11.64 -2.04
C VAL A 120 1.78 10.37 -2.14
N ARG A 121 1.20 9.23 -1.74
CA ARG A 121 1.81 7.92 -1.90
C ARG A 121 1.34 7.28 -3.21
N VAL A 122 2.16 7.44 -4.24
CA VAL A 122 2.00 6.71 -5.50
C VAL A 122 2.23 5.22 -5.23
N SER A 123 1.22 4.40 -5.49
CA SER A 123 1.28 2.94 -5.33
C SER A 123 1.02 2.30 -6.68
N ALA A 124 1.92 1.43 -7.13
CA ALA A 124 1.81 0.77 -8.43
C ALA A 124 1.47 -0.70 -8.30
N HIS A 125 0.57 -1.14 -9.17
CA HIS A 125 0.16 -2.52 -9.27
C HIS A 125 0.04 -2.95 -10.73
N LEU A 126 -0.11 -4.26 -10.95
CA LEU A 126 -0.18 -4.88 -12.28
C LEU A 126 -1.32 -4.37 -13.17
N TYR A 127 -2.38 -3.84 -12.57
CA TYR A 127 -3.52 -3.30 -13.30
C TYR A 127 -3.37 -1.81 -13.64
N ASN A 128 -2.31 -1.16 -13.13
CA ASN A 128 -2.09 0.25 -13.40
C ASN A 128 -1.40 0.49 -14.74
N THR A 129 -1.67 1.66 -15.29
CA THR A 129 -1.04 2.19 -16.51
C THR A 129 -0.37 3.52 -16.22
N ARG A 130 0.43 4.01 -17.17
CA ARG A 130 1.02 5.34 -17.08
C ARG A 130 -0.05 6.43 -17.00
N GLU A 131 -1.15 6.23 -17.72
CA GLU A 131 -2.28 7.14 -17.85
C GLU A 131 -3.00 7.34 -16.51
N ASP A 132 -3.05 6.31 -15.66
CA ASP A 132 -3.60 6.43 -14.29
C ASP A 132 -2.83 7.47 -13.47
N TYR A 133 -1.50 7.51 -13.60
CA TYR A 133 -0.67 8.48 -12.88
C TYR A 133 -0.74 9.89 -13.50
N VAL A 134 -1.02 10.00 -14.79
CA VAL A 134 -1.32 11.28 -15.43
C VAL A 134 -2.65 11.83 -14.89
N ALA A 135 -3.67 10.97 -14.72
CA ALA A 135 -4.94 11.36 -14.11
C ALA A 135 -4.75 11.78 -12.64
N LEU A 136 -3.97 11.01 -11.87
CA LEU A 136 -3.61 11.35 -10.49
C LEU A 136 -2.89 12.70 -10.40
N ALA A 137 -1.88 12.93 -11.23
CA ALA A 137 -1.12 14.17 -11.25
C ALA A 137 -2.00 15.40 -11.55
N ARG A 138 -2.95 15.27 -12.49
CA ARG A 138 -3.92 16.34 -12.78
C ARG A 138 -4.82 16.62 -11.58
N ALA A 139 -5.30 15.58 -10.91
CA ALA A 139 -6.16 15.72 -9.73
C ALA A 139 -5.42 16.40 -8.57
N CYS A 140 -4.17 16.00 -8.31
CA CYS A 140 -3.32 16.63 -7.30
C CYS A 140 -3.02 18.11 -7.62
N ALA A 141 -2.65 18.42 -8.87
CA ALA A 141 -2.37 19.80 -9.27
C ALA A 141 -3.63 20.69 -9.22
N ALA A 142 -4.79 20.15 -9.59
CA ALA A 142 -6.06 20.87 -9.49
C ALA A 142 -6.39 21.22 -8.04
N TYR A 143 -6.19 20.30 -7.09
CA TYR A 143 -6.43 20.56 -5.68
C TYR A 143 -5.54 21.68 -5.13
N VAL A 144 -4.24 21.65 -5.42
CA VAL A 144 -3.26 22.64 -4.92
C VAL A 144 -3.47 24.03 -5.54
N THR A 145 -4.05 24.11 -6.74
CA THR A 145 -4.29 25.41 -7.41
C THR A 145 -5.53 26.13 -6.89
N HIS A 146 -6.49 25.41 -6.28
CA HIS A 146 -7.81 25.95 -5.89
C HIS A 146 -7.97 26.15 -4.38
N ASN A 147 -6.97 25.79 -3.57
CA ASN A 147 -6.92 26.02 -2.12
C ASN A 147 -5.71 26.88 -1.78
#